data_AF-A0A3C0ACK1-F1
#
_entry.id   AF-A0A3C0ACK1-F1
#
_cell.length_a   1.000
_cell.length_b   1.000
_cell.length_c   1.000
_cell.angle_alpha   90.00
_cell.angle_beta   90.00
_cell.angle_gamma   90.00
#
_symmetry.space_group_name_H-M   'P 1'
#
loop_
_entity.id
_entity.type
_entity.pdbx_description
1 polymer ?
#
loop_
_entity_poly.entity_id
_entity_poly.type
_entity_poly.pdbx_seq_one_letter_code
_entity_poly.pdbx_strand_id
1 'polypeptide(L)'
;MYPTEIQLTTSRDRQSLIGQAVFDNGLTQDVTSQLQLKAAQPGIVRFDKNMVYPENDGETDVIASFGGTDVKLHSKVVKGKVDRPISFNLDVMPTFMRAGCNTGSCHGAARGKDGFRLSL
;
A
#
# COMPACT_ATOMS: atom_id res chain seq x y z
N MET A 1 -5.49 14.09 3.54
CA MET A 1 -5.19 12.66 3.82
C MET A 1 -5.04 11.94 2.50
N TYR A 2 -4.04 11.07 2.38
CA TYR A 2 -3.81 10.28 1.17
C TYR A 2 -3.45 8.82 1.51
N PRO A 3 -3.93 7.83 0.73
CA PRO A 3 -4.97 7.96 -0.31
C PRO A 3 -6.34 8.34 0.29
N THR A 4 -7.37 8.54 -0.53
CA THR A 4 -8.75 8.85 -0.07
C THR A 4 -9.61 7.61 0.15
N GLU A 5 -9.21 6.47 -0.41
CA GLU A 5 -9.85 5.15 -0.25
C GLU A 5 -8.76 4.10 -0.02
N ILE A 6 -9.10 3.03 0.71
CA ILE A 6 -8.21 1.92 1.02
C ILE A 6 -8.83 0.62 0.49
N GLN A 7 -8.20 0.02 -0.53
CA GLN A 7 -8.62 -1.29 -1.04
C GLN A 7 -7.54 -2.34 -0.77
N LEU A 8 -7.91 -3.42 -0.10
CA LEU A 8 -7.03 -4.53 0.27
C LEU A 8 -7.66 -5.85 -0.19
N THR A 9 -6.90 -6.65 -0.92
CA THR A 9 -7.42 -7.82 -1.66
C THR A 9 -6.85 -9.15 -1.18
N THR A 10 -5.68 -9.16 -0.56
CA THR A 10 -5.03 -10.41 -0.13
C THR A 10 -4.28 -10.21 1.17
N SER A 11 -3.91 -11.28 1.85
CA SER A 11 -3.19 -11.20 3.13
C SER A 11 -1.83 -10.48 3.06
N ARG A 12 -1.25 -10.33 1.86
CA ARG A 12 0.01 -9.60 1.63
C ARG A 12 -0.18 -8.11 1.34
N ASP A 13 -1.41 -7.66 1.15
CA ASP A 13 -1.69 -6.27 0.81
C ASP A 13 -1.46 -5.38 2.03
N ARG A 14 -1.07 -4.14 1.76
CA ARG A 14 -0.91 -3.09 2.78
C ARG A 14 -1.07 -1.74 2.14
N GLN A 15 -1.58 -0.77 2.89
CA GLN A 15 -1.75 0.60 2.43
C GLN A 15 -1.13 1.57 3.43
N SER A 16 -0.19 2.41 2.98
CA SER A 16 0.35 3.49 3.80
C SER A 16 -0.59 4.69 3.76
N LEU A 17 -0.86 5.27 4.92
CA LEU A 17 -1.57 6.55 5.04
C LEU A 17 -0.57 7.68 5.25
N ILE A 18 -0.87 8.82 4.64
CA ILE A 18 -0.10 10.07 4.77
C ILE A 18 -1.05 11.18 5.17
N GLY A 19 -0.68 11.88 6.24
CA GLY A 19 -1.40 13.04 6.76
C GLY A 19 -0.64 14.32 6.51
N GLN A 20 -1.31 15.30 5.90
CA GLN A 20 -0.81 16.67 5.79
C GLN A 20 -1.84 17.58 6.47
N ALA A 21 -1.40 18.35 7.45
CA ALA A 21 -2.18 19.43 8.04
C ALA A 21 -1.95 20.71 7.26
N VAL A 22 -3.00 21.50 7.08
CA VAL A 22 -2.96 22.86 6.54
C VAL A 22 -3.50 23.76 7.65
N PHE A 23 -2.69 24.70 8.12
CA PHE A 23 -3.05 25.61 9.21
C PHE A 23 -3.64 26.92 8.65
N ASP A 24 -4.32 27.68 9.50
CA ASP A 24 -4.98 28.94 9.12
C ASP A 24 -4.03 30.00 8.56
N ASN A 25 -2.75 29.92 8.93
CA ASN A 25 -1.68 30.78 8.38
C ASN A 25 -1.14 30.30 7.01
N GLY A 26 -1.78 29.29 6.41
CA GLY A 26 -1.40 28.70 5.12
C GLY A 26 -0.20 27.76 5.18
N LEU A 27 0.42 27.54 6.34
CA LEU A 27 1.51 26.58 6.47
C LEU A 27 0.99 25.15 6.36
N THR A 28 1.81 24.29 5.76
CA THR A 28 1.55 22.85 5.69
C THR A 28 2.58 22.08 6.49
N GLN A 29 2.15 20.99 7.11
CA GLN A 29 3.02 20.11 7.89
C GLN A 29 2.65 18.65 7.64
N ASP A 30 3.66 17.80 7.48
CA ASP A 30 3.48 16.35 7.55
C ASP A 30 3.21 15.94 9.00
N VAL A 31 2.03 15.35 9.20
CA VAL A 31 1.53 14.89 10.50
C VAL A 31 1.36 13.38 10.54
N THR A 32 1.90 12.66 9.55
CA THR A 32 1.72 11.21 9.36
C THR A 32 2.08 10.39 10.60
N SER A 33 3.19 10.70 11.24
CA SER A 33 3.64 10.02 12.47
C SER A 33 2.83 10.40 13.72
N GLN A 34 2.02 11.45 13.64
CA GLN A 34 1.20 11.98 14.74
C GLN A 34 -0.28 11.59 14.61
N LEU A 35 -0.65 10.91 13.52
CA LEU A 35 -2.01 10.45 13.29
C LEU A 35 -2.40 9.40 14.34
N GLN A 36 -3.59 9.56 14.90
CA GLN A 36 -4.25 8.49 15.65
C GLN A 36 -5.21 7.79 14.71
N LEU A 37 -5.01 6.48 14.51
CA LEU A 37 -5.82 5.68 13.59
C LEU A 37 -6.72 4.72 14.37
N LYS A 38 -7.99 4.65 13.97
CA LYS A 38 -8.94 3.65 14.47
C LYS A 38 -9.84 3.16 13.33
N ALA A 39 -10.25 1.90 13.39
CA ALA A 39 -11.32 1.39 12.52
C ALA A 39 -12.67 1.65 13.19
N ALA A 40 -13.65 2.15 12.43
CA ALA A 40 -15.02 2.30 12.91
C ALA A 40 -15.64 0.95 13.30
N GLN A 41 -15.36 -0.10 12.51
CA GLN A 41 -15.66 -1.49 12.83
C GLN A 41 -14.36 -2.24 13.14
N PRO A 42 -14.13 -2.65 14.40
CA PRO A 42 -12.96 -3.44 14.77
C PRO A 42 -12.88 -4.78 14.03
N GLY A 43 -11.66 -5.24 13.76
CA GLY A 43 -11.39 -6.57 13.21
C GLY A 43 -11.43 -6.68 11.69
N ILE A 44 -11.77 -5.62 10.94
CA ILE A 44 -11.67 -5.64 9.46
C ILE A 44 -10.25 -5.33 9.00
N VAL A 45 -9.64 -4.31 9.60
CA VAL A 45 -8.25 -3.90 9.35
C VAL A 45 -7.48 -3.79 10.66
N ARG A 46 -6.17 -4.02 10.57
CA ARG A 46 -5.21 -3.75 11.65
C ARG A 46 -4.21 -2.69 11.23
N PHE A 47 -3.65 -2.00 12.22
CA PHE A 47 -2.69 -0.91 12.00
C PHE A 47 -1.32 -1.28 12.57
N ASP A 48 -0.26 -0.90 11.86
CA ASP A 48 1.09 -0.75 12.40
C ASP A 48 1.62 0.62 11.97
N LYS A 49 1.73 1.54 12.94
CA LYS A 49 1.97 2.97 12.70
C LYS A 49 0.95 3.53 11.70
N ASN A 50 1.41 4.06 10.57
CA ASN A 50 0.58 4.61 9.50
C ASN A 50 0.22 3.58 8.41
N MET A 51 0.59 2.31 8.59
CA MET A 51 0.31 1.25 7.63
C MET A 51 -0.95 0.49 8.05
N VAL A 52 -1.85 0.29 7.09
CA VAL A 52 -3.09 -0.47 7.22
C VAL A 52 -2.90 -1.83 6.57
N TYR A 53 -3.31 -2.90 7.27
CA TYR A 53 -3.27 -4.27 6.79
C TYR A 53 -4.65 -4.91 6.88
N PRO A 54 -4.96 -5.88 6.00
CA PRO A 54 -6.19 -6.63 6.08
C PRO A 54 -6.18 -7.57 7.29
N GLU A 55 -7.37 -7.79 7.87
CA GLU A 55 -7.56 -8.75 8.96
C GLU A 55 -8.74 -9.70 8.67
N ASN A 56 -9.91 -9.16 8.38
CA ASN A 56 -11.08 -9.93 7.92
C ASN A 56 -11.77 -9.23 6.75
N ASP A 57 -12.45 -10.02 5.93
CA ASP A 57 -13.24 -9.50 4.80
C ASP A 57 -14.39 -8.62 5.30
N GLY A 58 -14.62 -7.52 4.59
CA GLY A 58 -15.66 -6.56 4.93
C GLY A 58 -15.28 -5.14 4.57
N GLU A 59 -16.12 -4.20 5.01
CA GLU A 59 -15.93 -2.77 4.78
C GLU A 59 -15.96 -2.05 6.13
N THR A 60 -15.08 -1.07 6.31
CA THR A 60 -15.06 -0.18 7.48
C THR A 60 -14.48 1.17 7.10
N ASP A 61 -14.91 2.22 7.80
CA ASP A 61 -14.16 3.48 7.75
C ASP A 61 -12.91 3.39 8.63
N VAL A 62 -11.78 3.86 8.12
CA VAL A 62 -10.61 4.21 8.90
C VAL A 62 -10.75 5.68 9.29
N ILE A 63 -10.73 5.95 10.58
CA ILE A 63 -10.80 7.30 11.13
C ILE A 63 -9.38 7.71 11.51
N ALA A 64 -8.88 8.75 10.85
CA ALA A 64 -7.58 9.36 11.14
C ALA A 64 -7.80 10.69 11.86
N SER A 65 -7.27 10.80 13.07
CA SER A 65 -7.44 11.95 13.95
C SER A 65 -6.13 12.70 14.15
N PHE A 66 -6.17 14.04 14.03
CA PHE A 66 -5.06 14.93 14.35
C PHE A 66 -5.58 16.30 14.80
N GLY A 67 -5.08 16.83 15.90
CA GLY A 67 -5.41 18.19 16.36
C GLY A 67 -6.90 18.45 16.58
N GLY A 68 -7.67 17.43 16.98
CA GLY A 68 -9.13 17.52 17.16
C GLY A 68 -9.94 17.42 15.87
N THR A 69 -9.30 17.25 14.72
CA THR A 69 -9.97 16.99 13.43
C THR A 69 -9.92 15.50 13.09
N ASP A 70 -11.06 14.96 12.66
CA ASP A 70 -11.18 13.60 12.17
C ASP A 70 -11.41 13.58 10.66
N VAL A 71 -10.71 12.69 9.96
CA VAL A 71 -10.95 12.37 8.55
C VAL A 71 -11.30 10.89 8.43
N LYS A 72 -12.37 10.59 7.69
CA LYS A 72 -12.81 9.22 7.41
C LYS A 72 -12.32 8.79 6.03
N LEU A 73 -11.77 7.60 5.95
CA LEU A 73 -11.34 6.94 4.73
C LEU A 73 -12.08 5.61 4.60
N HIS A 74 -12.85 5.44 3.53
CA HIS A 74 -13.51 4.17 3.30
C HIS A 74 -12.47 3.09 3.02
N SER A 75 -12.59 1.95 3.73
CA SER A 75 -11.75 0.78 3.52
C SER A 75 -12.59 -0.44 3.17
N LYS A 76 -12.13 -1.16 2.15
CA LYS A 76 -12.69 -2.44 1.71
C LYS A 76 -11.61 -3.51 1.73
N VAL A 77 -11.91 -4.61 2.41
CA VAL A 77 -11.09 -5.81 2.45
C VAL A 77 -11.86 -6.94 1.79
N VAL A 78 -11.24 -7.57 0.79
CA VAL A 78 -11.72 -8.82 0.20
C VAL A 78 -10.62 -9.85 0.32
N LYS A 79 -10.95 -11.12 0.60
CA LYS A 79 -9.99 -12.23 0.70
C LYS A 79 -8.76 -11.93 1.58
N GLY A 80 -8.95 -11.19 2.68
CA GLY A 80 -7.88 -10.72 3.56
C GLY A 80 -7.08 -11.83 4.24
N LYS A 81 -7.60 -13.07 4.25
CA LYS A 81 -6.90 -14.27 4.75
C LYS A 81 -6.28 -15.14 3.66
N VAL A 82 -6.53 -14.84 2.39
CA VAL A 82 -6.00 -15.62 1.28
C VAL A 82 -4.59 -15.11 0.97
N ASP A 83 -3.61 -16.00 1.07
CA ASP A 83 -2.28 -15.75 0.51
C ASP A 83 -2.32 -15.96 -1.00
N ARG A 84 -1.99 -14.92 -1.78
CA ARG A 84 -1.98 -15.04 -3.24
C ARG A 84 -0.80 -15.91 -3.70
N PRO A 85 -0.95 -16.64 -4.83
CA PRO A 85 0.18 -17.31 -5.45
C PRO A 85 1.33 -16.33 -5.72
N ILE A 86 2.55 -16.87 -5.71
CA ILE A 86 3.73 -16.13 -6.13
C ILE A 86 3.52 -15.66 -7.57
N SER A 87 3.68 -14.36 -7.76
CA SER A 87 3.56 -13.68 -9.04
C SER A 87 4.95 -13.31 -9.49
N PHE A 88 5.35 -13.77 -10.67
CA PHE A 88 6.61 -13.39 -11.27
C PHE A 88 6.74 -11.86 -11.37
N ASN A 89 5.66 -11.17 -11.74
CA ASN A 89 5.65 -9.72 -11.92
C ASN A 89 5.75 -8.94 -10.60
N LEU A 90 5.11 -9.42 -9.54
CA LEU A 90 5.06 -8.69 -8.26
C LEU A 90 6.18 -9.10 -7.30
N ASP A 91 6.67 -10.34 -7.40
CA ASP A 91 7.57 -10.93 -6.41
C ASP A 91 8.99 -11.19 -6.95
N VAL A 92 9.16 -11.41 -8.25
CA VAL A 92 10.48 -11.73 -8.85
C VAL A 92 11.04 -10.57 -9.67
N MET A 93 10.24 -10.02 -10.57
CA MET A 93 10.66 -8.96 -11.49
C MET A 93 11.24 -7.71 -10.79
N PRO A 94 10.72 -7.23 -9.65
CA PRO A 94 11.32 -6.10 -8.95
C PRO A 94 12.77 -6.35 -8.53
N THR A 95 13.12 -7.59 -8.20
CA THR A 95 14.50 -8.00 -7.87
C THR A 95 15.40 -7.89 -9.10
N PHE A 96 14.96 -8.40 -10.25
CA PHE A 96 15.69 -8.29 -11.51
C PHE A 96 15.80 -6.84 -12.00
N MET A 97 14.76 -6.02 -11.80
CA MET A 97 14.78 -4.59 -12.07
C MET A 97 15.84 -3.89 -11.24
N ARG A 98 15.84 -4.11 -9.93
CA ARG A 98 16.83 -3.51 -9.02
C ARG A 98 18.27 -3.90 -9.38
N ALA A 99 18.47 -5.13 -9.86
CA ALA A 99 19.77 -5.62 -10.31
C ALA A 99 20.14 -5.20 -11.75
N GLY A 100 19.23 -4.53 -12.48
CA GLY A 100 19.42 -4.16 -13.89
C GLY A 100 19.38 -5.34 -14.88
N CYS A 101 18.98 -6.54 -14.43
CA CYS A 101 18.99 -7.76 -15.25
C CYS A 101 17.95 -7.72 -16.38
N ASN A 102 16.82 -7.07 -16.16
CA ASN A 102 15.73 -6.96 -17.14
C ASN A 102 15.87 -5.73 -18.07
N THR A 103 17.05 -5.13 -18.16
CA THR A 103 17.32 -4.02 -19.06
C THR A 103 17.64 -4.50 -20.49
N GLY A 104 17.48 -3.61 -21.47
CA GLY A 104 17.73 -3.91 -22.89
C GLY A 104 19.19 -4.26 -23.22
N SER A 105 20.14 -3.93 -22.35
CA SER A 105 21.56 -4.31 -22.49
C SER A 105 21.85 -5.73 -21.99
N CYS A 106 20.90 -6.38 -21.30
CA CYS A 106 21.04 -7.70 -20.70
C CYS A 106 19.88 -8.63 -21.09
N HIS A 107 19.21 -9.28 -20.13
CA HIS A 107 18.15 -10.25 -20.42
C HIS A 107 16.82 -9.60 -20.86
N GLY A 108 16.68 -8.28 -20.73
CA GLY A 108 15.56 -7.51 -21.27
C GLY A 108 15.72 -7.10 -22.75
N ALA A 109 16.82 -7.50 -23.41
CA ALA A 109 16.95 -7.33 -24.86
C ALA A 109 15.86 -8.13 -25.60
N ALA A 110 15.46 -7.70 -26.81
CA ALA A 110 14.45 -8.41 -27.61
C ALA A 110 14.81 -9.89 -27.87
N ARG A 111 16.11 -10.20 -28.00
CA ARG A 111 16.62 -11.58 -28.14
C ARG A 111 16.91 -12.27 -26.80
N GLY A 112 16.86 -11.54 -25.69
CA GLY A 112 17.40 -11.92 -24.38
C GLY A 112 18.91 -12.09 -24.39
N LYS A 113 19.42 -12.83 -23.40
CA LYS A 113 20.84 -13.16 -23.27
C LYS A 113 21.00 -14.60 -22.77
N ASP A 114 21.90 -15.35 -23.40
CA ASP A 114 22.27 -16.74 -23.05
C ASP A 114 21.07 -17.69 -22.87
N GLY A 115 20.08 -17.57 -23.76
CA GLY A 115 18.87 -18.40 -23.75
C GLY A 115 17.80 -17.94 -22.75
N PHE A 116 18.06 -16.92 -21.93
CA PHE A 116 17.11 -16.36 -20.98
C PHE A 116 16.56 -15.01 -21.44
N ARG A 117 15.23 -14.90 -21.49
CA ARG A 117 14.49 -13.72 -21.96
C ARG A 117 13.55 -13.24 -20.87
N LEU A 118 13.82 -12.04 -20.34
CA LEU A 118 12.89 -11.31 -19.49
C LEU A 118 12.10 -10.40 -20.41
N SER A 119 10.93 -10.87 -20.84
CA SER A 119 10.10 -10.18 -21.83
C SER A 119 9.84 -8.72 -21.44
N LEU A 120 10.02 -7.81 -22.40
CA LEU A 120 9.18 -6.63 -22.55
C LEU A 120 8.05 -6.97 -23.54
#